data_AF-A0A4Q2YZR6-F1
#
_entry.id   AF-A0A4Q2YZR6-F1
#
_cell.length_a   1.000
_cell.length_b   1.000
_cell.length_c   1.000
_cell.angle_alpha   90.00
_cell.angle_beta   90.00
_cell.angle_gamma   90.00
#
_symmetry.space_group_name_H-M   'P 1'
#
loop_
_entity.id
_entity.type
_entity.pdbx_description
1 polymer ?
#
loop_
_entity_poly.entity_id
_entity_poly.type
_entity_poly.pdbx_seq_one_letter_code
_entity_poly.pdbx_strand_id
1 'polypeptide(L)'
;MHNSNIRHKILTIPGLYNSGPTHWQSLWERSFNRCERIELGDWDEPVKDDWVEKIAEAIDAEHEPVLVAAHSLGCHAFAHWFAAASSVARDRIAGALLVAARYAGRKLYRLAAAFVADADDRRGQR
;
A
#
# COMPACT_ATOMS: atom_id res chain seq x y z
N MET A 1 24.24 -12.34 -5.41
CA MET A 1 23.21 -11.48 -4.81
C MET A 1 22.43 -10.87 -5.98
N HIS A 2 21.18 -11.28 -6.19
CA HIS A 2 20.38 -10.74 -7.29
C HIS A 2 19.96 -9.31 -6.93
N ASN A 3 20.55 -8.32 -7.60
CA ASN A 3 20.09 -6.93 -7.54
C ASN A 3 18.74 -6.86 -8.28
N SER A 4 17.66 -7.17 -7.58
CA SER A 4 16.31 -6.90 -8.05
C SER A 4 16.12 -5.39 -8.07
N ASN A 5 16.36 -4.77 -9.22
CA ASN A 5 16.29 -3.33 -9.38
C ASN A 5 14.83 -2.87 -9.45
N ILE A 6 14.22 -2.62 -8.28
CA ILE A 6 12.89 -2.06 -8.17
C ILE A 6 12.97 -0.55 -8.43
N ARG A 7 12.30 -0.11 -9.51
CA ARG A 7 12.34 1.29 -9.98
C ARG A 7 11.53 2.27 -9.13
N HIS A 8 10.56 1.79 -8.37
CA HIS A 8 9.73 2.61 -7.48
C HIS A 8 10.05 2.29 -6.02
N LYS A 9 9.88 3.29 -5.15
CA LYS A 9 9.89 3.03 -3.71
C LYS A 9 8.68 2.19 -3.33
N ILE A 10 8.87 1.21 -2.46
CA ILE A 10 7.81 0.41 -1.86
C ILE A 10 7.53 0.98 -0.47
N LEU A 11 6.28 1.35 -0.22
CA LEU A 11 5.78 1.69 1.10
C LEU A 11 5.00 0.49 1.65
N THR A 12 5.47 -0.09 2.75
CA THR A 12 4.76 -1.16 3.46
C THR A 12 3.77 -0.55 4.45
N ILE A 13 2.55 -1.10 4.48
CA ILE A 13 1.48 -0.69 5.40
C ILE A 13 1.10 -1.91 6.24
N PRO A 14 1.59 -2.00 7.49
CA PRO A 14 1.28 -3.10 8.39
C PRO A 14 -0.20 -3.13 8.80
N GLY A 15 -0.60 -4.25 9.41
CA GLY A 15 -1.89 -4.36 10.08
C GLY A 15 -1.81 -3.99 11.56
N LEU A 16 -2.84 -4.41 12.31
CA LEU A 16 -2.87 -4.34 13.78
C LEU A 16 -1.61 -5.00 14.37
N TYR A 17 -1.06 -4.39 15.43
CA TYR A 17 0.17 -4.82 16.13
C TYR A 17 1.46 -4.73 15.29
N ASN A 18 1.41 -4.01 14.17
CA ASN A 18 2.55 -3.82 13.26
C ASN A 18 3.07 -5.16 12.68
N SER A 19 4.14 -5.09 11.90
CA SER A 19 4.81 -6.25 11.31
C SER A 19 6.05 -6.61 12.11
N GLY A 20 5.98 -7.72 12.85
CA GLY A 20 7.10 -8.24 13.64
C GLY A 20 8.34 -8.61 12.80
N PRO A 21 9.49 -8.91 13.43
CA PRO A 21 10.77 -9.03 12.73
C PRO A 21 10.82 -10.14 11.67
N THR A 22 10.06 -11.22 11.85
CA THR A 22 9.96 -12.37 10.93
C THR A 22 8.85 -12.22 9.89
N HIS A 23 8.04 -11.17 9.98
CA HIS A 23 6.98 -10.91 9.02
C HIS A 23 7.56 -10.54 7.65
N TRP A 24 6.86 -10.90 6.56
CA TRP A 24 7.36 -10.70 5.20
C TRP A 24 7.61 -9.23 4.84
N GLN A 25 6.80 -8.30 5.36
CA GLN A 25 7.04 -6.86 5.19
C GLN A 25 8.39 -6.45 5.80
N SER A 26 8.66 -6.88 7.05
CA SER A 26 9.95 -6.65 7.72
C SER A 26 11.13 -7.27 6.97
N LEU A 27 10.92 -8.45 6.38
CA LEU A 27 11.94 -9.12 5.56
C LEU A 27 12.22 -8.32 4.28
N TRP A 28 11.19 -7.78 3.63
CA TRP A 28 11.32 -6.94 2.44
C TRP A 28 12.00 -5.62 2.72
N GLU A 29 11.62 -4.93 3.79
CA GLU A 29 12.25 -3.69 4.27
C GLU A 29 13.76 -3.88 4.47
N ARG A 30 14.21 -5.05 4.94
CA ARG A 30 15.64 -5.37 5.07
C ARG A 30 16.32 -5.81 3.77
N SER A 31 15.55 -6.33 2.82
CA SER A 31 16.09 -6.95 1.60
C SER A 31 16.16 -5.98 0.42
N PHE A 32 15.29 -4.96 0.40
CA PHE A 32 15.19 -3.99 -0.69
C PHE A 32 15.56 -2.59 -0.21
N ASN A 33 16.58 -1.98 -0.84
CA ASN A 33 17.06 -0.65 -0.47
C ASN A 33 16.02 0.48 -0.64
N ARG A 34 14.95 0.25 -1.40
CA ARG A 34 13.85 1.19 -1.63
C ARG A 34 12.53 0.65 -1.06
N CYS A 35 12.56 -0.02 0.09
CA CYS A 35 11.37 -0.51 0.78
C CYS A 35 11.36 0.02 2.20
N GLU A 36 10.31 0.75 2.55
CA GLU A 36 10.18 1.41 3.85
C GLU A 36 8.77 1.24 4.41
N ARG A 37 8.68 1.16 5.73
CA ARG A 37 7.41 1.08 6.45
C ARG A 37 6.87 2.46 6.75
N ILE A 38 5.58 2.66 6.46
CA ILE A 38 4.89 3.88 6.92
C ILE A 38 4.71 3.81 8.43
N GLU A 39 5.08 4.89 9.12
CA GLU A 39 4.80 5.05 10.55
C GLU A 39 3.35 5.52 10.74
N LEU A 40 2.49 4.67 11.31
CA LEU A 40 1.06 4.98 11.51
C LEU A 40 0.73 5.38 12.97
N GLY A 41 1.71 5.37 13.88
CA GLY A 41 1.54 5.74 15.28
C GLY A 41 1.10 4.56 16.13
N ASP A 42 -0.07 4.67 16.77
CA ASP A 42 -0.54 3.61 17.66
C ASP A 42 -0.98 2.38 16.84
N TRP A 43 -0.24 1.28 17.05
CA TRP A 43 -0.46 0.01 16.38
C TRP A 43 -1.40 -0.92 17.15
N ASP A 44 -1.57 -0.67 18.45
CA ASP A 44 -2.36 -1.49 19.37
C ASP A 44 -3.82 -1.00 19.40
N GLU A 45 -4.01 0.32 19.32
CA GLU A 45 -5.31 0.99 19.28
C GLU A 45 -5.46 1.90 18.03
N PRO A 46 -5.56 1.30 16.83
CA PRO A 46 -5.53 2.06 15.59
C PRO A 46 -6.79 2.91 15.39
N VAL A 47 -6.60 4.21 15.18
CA VAL A 47 -7.64 5.15 14.78
C VAL A 47 -7.65 5.30 13.27
N LYS A 48 -8.82 5.04 12.66
CA LYS A 48 -8.99 4.98 11.20
C LYS A 48 -8.56 6.28 10.50
N ASP A 49 -8.98 7.44 11.01
CA ASP A 49 -8.70 8.73 10.36
C ASP A 49 -7.21 9.11 10.49
N ASP A 50 -6.59 8.89 11.65
CA ASP A 50 -5.16 9.11 11.87
C ASP A 50 -4.29 8.28 10.93
N TRP A 51 -4.63 6.99 10.76
CA TRP A 51 -3.90 6.12 9.84
C TRP A 51 -4.07 6.55 8.38
N VAL A 52 -5.26 6.99 7.99
CA VAL A 52 -5.54 7.50 6.64
C VAL A 52 -4.74 8.76 6.35
N GLU A 53 -4.66 9.68 7.32
CA GLU A 53 -3.88 10.91 7.23
C GLU A 53 -2.38 10.61 7.08
N LYS A 54 -1.82 9.75 7.94
CA LYS A 54 -0.40 9.37 7.87
C LYS A 54 -0.03 8.64 6.59
N ILE A 55 -0.95 7.84 6.03
CA ILE A 55 -0.76 7.25 4.71
C ILE A 55 -0.67 8.34 3.65
N ALA A 56 -1.53 9.36 3.69
CA ALA A 56 -1.48 10.49 2.76
C ALA A 56 -0.13 11.23 2.87
N GLU A 57 0.27 11.59 4.09
CA GLU A 57 1.53 12.29 4.37
C GLU A 57 2.74 11.52 3.83
N ALA A 58 2.79 10.20 4.07
CA ALA A 58 3.89 9.37 3.60
C ALA A 58 3.94 9.24 2.07
N ILE A 59 2.80 9.23 1.38
CA ILE A 59 2.75 9.20 -0.09
C ILE A 59 3.13 10.56 -0.68
N ASP A 60 2.69 11.66 -0.06
CA ASP A 60 2.97 13.03 -0.49
C ASP A 60 4.42 13.44 -0.22
N ALA A 61 5.08 12.83 0.78
CA ALA A 61 6.49 13.05 1.08
C ALA A 61 7.43 12.52 -0.01
N GLU A 62 7.00 11.56 -0.82
CA GLU A 62 7.82 11.01 -1.89
C GLU A 62 7.88 11.95 -3.10
N HIS A 63 8.93 11.85 -3.90
CA HIS A 63 9.06 12.70 -5.11
C HIS A 63 8.49 12.00 -6.36
N GLU A 64 8.51 10.67 -6.39
CA GLU A 64 8.06 9.84 -7.51
C GLU A 64 6.87 8.97 -7.10
N PRO A 65 6.06 8.46 -8.05
CA PRO A 65 5.04 7.47 -7.75
C PRO A 65 5.59 6.24 -7.04
N VAL A 66 4.83 5.71 -6.08
CA VAL A 66 5.23 4.63 -5.17
C VAL A 66 4.47 3.34 -5.44
N LEU A 67 5.06 2.22 -5.04
CA LEU A 67 4.36 0.95 -4.87
C LEU A 67 3.90 0.82 -3.42
N VAL A 68 2.70 0.30 -3.20
CA VAL A 68 2.18 0.04 -1.86
C VAL A 68 2.10 -1.47 -1.60
N ALA A 69 2.53 -1.90 -0.42
CA ALA A 69 2.41 -3.27 0.04
C ALA A 69 1.69 -3.31 1.41
N ALA A 70 0.37 -3.42 1.39
CA ALA A 70 -0.47 -3.38 2.58
C ALA A 70 -0.87 -4.78 3.07
N HIS A 71 -1.04 -4.92 4.39
CA HIS A 71 -1.43 -6.19 5.01
C HIS A 71 -2.60 -6.02 5.98
N SER A 72 -3.59 -6.92 5.90
CA SER A 72 -4.70 -7.05 6.86
C SER A 72 -5.44 -5.72 7.13
N LEU A 73 -5.34 -5.15 8.34
CA LEU A 73 -5.97 -3.87 8.69
C LEU A 73 -5.39 -2.71 7.85
N GLY A 74 -4.10 -2.75 7.52
CA GLY A 74 -3.46 -1.76 6.65
C GLY A 74 -4.08 -1.68 5.26
N CYS A 75 -4.62 -2.79 4.75
CA CYS A 75 -5.36 -2.78 3.47
C CYS A 75 -6.61 -1.90 3.54
N HIS A 76 -7.31 -1.90 4.68
CA HIS A 76 -8.52 -1.10 4.87
C HIS A 76 -8.18 0.38 5.02
N ALA A 77 -7.14 0.71 5.80
CA ALA A 77 -6.67 2.08 5.93
C ALA A 77 -6.24 2.66 4.57
N PHE A 78 -5.46 1.90 3.79
CA PHE A 78 -5.09 2.30 2.42
C PHE A 78 -6.31 2.47 1.51
N ALA A 79 -7.28 1.56 1.57
CA ALA A 79 -8.51 1.66 0.77
C ALA A 79 -9.35 2.89 1.15
N HIS A 80 -9.44 3.23 2.44
CA HIS A 80 -10.11 4.44 2.91
C HIS A 80 -9.43 5.70 2.40
N TRP A 81 -8.10 5.77 2.49
CA TRP A 81 -7.33 6.86 1.91
C TRP A 81 -7.58 6.97 0.40
N PHE A 82 -7.41 5.88 -0.34
CA PHE A 82 -7.55 5.87 -1.80
C PHE A 82 -8.96 6.29 -2.25
N ALA A 83 -10.00 5.93 -1.49
CA ALA A 83 -11.38 6.32 -1.76
C ALA A 83 -11.63 7.83 -1.59
N ALA A 84 -10.95 8.46 -0.63
CA ALA A 84 -11.07 9.89 -0.33
C ALA A 84 -10.10 10.76 -1.15
N ALA A 85 -9.03 10.17 -1.67
CA ALA A 85 -7.97 10.87 -2.39
C ALA A 85 -8.43 11.49 -3.72
N SER A 86 -7.88 12.66 -4.03
CA SER A 86 -8.03 13.32 -5.33
C SER A 86 -7.44 12.45 -6.45
N SER A 87 -7.80 12.73 -7.71
CA SER A 87 -7.20 12.01 -8.84
C SER A 87 -5.68 12.17 -8.88
N VAL A 88 -5.18 13.38 -8.63
CA VAL A 88 -3.75 13.70 -8.59
C VAL A 88 -3.02 12.88 -7.52
N ALA A 89 -3.61 12.76 -6.33
CA ALA A 89 -3.03 11.95 -5.25
C ALA A 89 -3.05 10.45 -5.59
N ARG A 90 -4.09 9.97 -6.28
CA ARG A 90 -4.17 8.56 -6.72
C ARG A 90 -3.14 8.24 -7.81
N ASP A 91 -2.81 9.19 -8.69
CA ASP A 91 -1.77 9.04 -9.72
C ASP A 91 -0.36 8.88 -9.13
N ARG A 92 -0.18 9.15 -7.82
CA ARG A 92 1.05 8.86 -7.07
C ARG A 92 1.24 7.37 -6.77
N ILE A 93 0.24 6.52 -7.04
CA ILE A 93 0.33 5.07 -6.82
C ILE A 93 0.65 4.36 -8.14
N ALA A 94 1.89 3.89 -8.27
CA ALA A 94 2.32 3.08 -9.40
C ALA A 94 1.71 1.66 -9.36
N GLY A 95 1.27 1.21 -8.19
CA GLY A 95 0.60 -0.07 -7.98
C GLY A 95 0.46 -0.42 -6.50
N ALA A 96 -0.45 -1.34 -6.17
CA ALA A 96 -0.67 -1.77 -4.81
C ALA A 96 -0.82 -3.31 -4.71
N LEU A 97 -0.16 -3.90 -3.71
CA LEU A 97 -0.32 -5.28 -3.29
C LEU A 97 -1.07 -5.31 -1.95
N LEU A 98 -2.25 -5.91 -1.92
CA LEU A 98 -3.10 -6.01 -0.74
C LEU A 98 -3.14 -7.48 -0.26
N VAL A 99 -2.51 -7.77 0.88
CA VAL A 99 -2.35 -9.14 1.38
C VAL A 99 -3.26 -9.36 2.58
N ALA A 100 -3.96 -10.50 2.60
CA ALA A 100 -4.87 -10.90 3.69
C ALA A 100 -5.94 -9.84 4.03
N ALA A 101 -6.40 -9.08 3.02
CA ALA A 101 -7.52 -8.18 3.16
C ALA A 101 -8.79 -8.98 3.50
N ARG A 102 -9.20 -8.97 4.77
CA ARG A 102 -10.43 -9.65 5.21
C ARG A 102 -11.62 -8.71 5.07
N TYR A 103 -12.61 -9.09 4.27
CA TYR A 103 -13.83 -8.34 4.08
C TYR A 103 -14.63 -8.17 5.39
N ALA A 104 -14.93 -6.93 5.75
CA ALA A 104 -15.89 -6.57 6.80
C ALA A 104 -17.19 -5.99 6.18
N GLY A 105 -18.15 -6.83 5.79
CA GLY A 105 -19.55 -6.43 5.58
C GLY A 105 -19.96 -5.67 4.30
N ARG A 106 -21.26 -5.75 3.96
CA ARG A 106 -21.82 -5.72 2.59
C ARG A 106 -21.90 -4.37 1.83
N LYS A 107 -21.28 -3.27 2.28
CA LYS A 107 -21.45 -1.94 1.64
C LYS A 107 -20.24 -1.40 0.86
N LEU A 108 -19.08 -2.05 0.94
CA LEU A 108 -17.82 -1.57 0.32
C LEU A 108 -17.64 -1.96 -1.17
N TYR A 109 -18.62 -2.61 -1.79
CA TYR A 109 -18.48 -3.24 -3.12
C TYR A 109 -18.29 -2.30 -4.33
N ARG A 110 -18.23 -0.97 -4.16
CA ARG A 110 -18.00 -0.07 -5.31
C ARG A 110 -16.54 0.36 -5.50
N LEU A 111 -15.64 0.08 -4.55
CA LEU A 111 -14.26 0.58 -4.60
C LEU A 111 -13.18 -0.50 -4.62
N ALA A 112 -13.44 -1.71 -4.10
CA ALA A 112 -12.39 -2.73 -3.93
C ALA A 112 -12.28 -3.77 -5.07
N ALA A 113 -13.07 -3.65 -6.14
CA ALA A 113 -13.12 -4.67 -7.20
C ALA A 113 -12.24 -4.38 -8.43
N ALA A 114 -11.43 -3.33 -8.43
CA ALA A 114 -10.58 -2.97 -9.56
C ALA A 114 -9.12 -2.86 -9.12
N PHE A 115 -8.43 -3.98 -8.87
CA PHE A 115 -6.96 -4.06 -8.96
C PHE A 115 -6.49 -5.53 -8.81
N VAL A 116 -6.83 -6.34 -9.80
CA VAL A 116 -5.97 -7.43 -10.28
C VAL A 116 -6.09 -7.38 -11.80
N ALA A 117 -4.94 -7.26 -12.48
CA ALA A 117 -4.74 -7.18 -13.93
C ALA A 117 -4.97 -5.81 -14.60
N ASP A 118 -3.91 -5.01 -14.68
CA ASP A 118 -3.52 -4.36 -15.93
C ASP A 118 -1.99 -4.47 -16.06
N ALA A 119 -1.54 -5.63 -16.56
CA ALA A 119 -0.14 -5.87 -16.88
C ALA A 119 0.04 -6.51 -18.27
N ASP A 120 -1.00 -6.55 -19.10
CA ASP A 120 -0.89 -7.12 -20.44
C ASP A 120 -1.89 -6.49 -21.43
N ASP A 121 -1.68 -5.23 -21.80
CA ASP A 121 -2.20 -4.72 -23.09
C ASP A 121 -1.29 -3.64 -23.71
N ARG A 122 -0.04 -4.04 -24.01
CA ARG A 122 0.80 -3.34 -25.00
C ARG A 122 1.51 -4.31 -25.93
N ARG A 123 0.73 -5.19 -26.57
CA ARG A 123 1.15 -5.86 -27.81
C ARG A 123 -0.02 -5.93 -28.78
N GLY A 124 -0.17 -4.89 -29.59
CA GLY A 124 -1.23 -4.82 -30.59
C GLY A 124 -1.21 -3.59 -31.50
N GLN A 125 -0.04 -3.02 -31.81
CA GLN A 125 0.11 -2.22 -33.03
C GLN A 125 0.41 -3.16 -34.18
N ARG A 126 -0.61 -3.47 -34.99
CA ARG A 126 -0.59 -3.62 -36.45
C ARG A 126 -1.99 -3.86 -36.98
#